data_AF-A0A2A6HB69-F1
#
_entry.id   AF-A0A2A6HB69-F1
#
_cell.length_a   1.000
_cell.length_b   1.000
_cell.length_c   1.000
_cell.angle_alpha   90.00
_cell.angle_beta   90.00
_cell.angle_gamma   90.00
#
_symmetry.space_group_name_H-M   'P 1'
#
loop_
_entity.id
_entity.type
_entity.pdbx_description
1 polymer ?
#
loop_
_entity_poly.entity_id
_entity_poly.type
_entity_poly.pdbx_seq_one_letter_code
_entity_poly.pdbx_strand_id
1 'polypeptide(L)'
;MGYWKDLPASADHLRLFNPAKGWVEFADQVDGDGKTTSFGANRDIDLALSIAMNASNLMVLTGAGASFCARNTAQNALTAPGMGDLWDAVKTAATDDTFQEVIKLIPKAKDIGKNIEKLLTQCKIYVELFDNAQSAKITNFIGTAEKAISKRVSFVNKDTDLKAHGTIIRKIARRGVRKPRAKFFTTNYDLCFEYAARTQRFSIIDGFSHSMPQIYDRGHFSHDIVRRENAKEGPDYIENVFHLYKLHGSIDWKRSGADIVRTEGSETPLLIFPRDSKYQEAFEPPYLDMMGAFQSSLREPDTALIVSGFGFNDDHLSKPVMAALEANMSLKLIVCDVAFLRDDVLEKGDHTIAGESAVREHISDYFERFKHLARIGDQRITLLSGRFEDLALAIPDLVAQTERERHLDRMQAARGFGDGVQS
;
A
#
# COMPACT_ATOMS: atom_id res chain seq x y z
N MET A 1 1.53 -5.88 16.14
CA MET A 1 1.87 -7.13 15.44
C MET A 1 2.61 -8.00 16.44
N GLY A 2 1.90 -8.82 17.24
CA GLY A 2 2.52 -9.80 18.13
C GLY A 2 2.91 -11.03 17.33
N TYR A 3 1.92 -11.88 17.03
CA TYR A 3 2.04 -13.12 16.26
C TYR A 3 2.89 -12.99 14.98
N TRP A 4 2.73 -11.88 14.26
CA TRP A 4 3.31 -11.67 12.93
C TRP A 4 4.75 -11.16 12.89
N LYS A 5 5.32 -10.75 14.03
CA LYS A 5 6.53 -9.90 14.06
C LYS A 5 7.77 -10.60 13.52
N ASP A 6 7.92 -11.88 13.83
CA ASP A 6 9.13 -12.67 13.59
C ASP A 6 8.90 -13.85 12.63
N LEU A 7 7.70 -13.95 12.07
CA LEU A 7 7.38 -14.99 11.09
C LEU A 7 7.98 -14.64 9.72
N PRO A 8 8.68 -15.57 9.04
CA PRO A 8 9.13 -15.36 7.67
C PRO A 8 7.92 -15.16 6.73
N ALA A 9 8.13 -14.56 5.56
CA ALA A 9 7.07 -14.47 4.57
C ALA A 9 6.73 -15.88 4.03
N SER A 10 5.46 -16.27 4.04
CA SER A 10 5.00 -17.53 3.43
C SER A 10 3.54 -17.40 2.99
N ALA A 11 3.20 -17.98 1.84
CA ALA A 11 1.80 -18.13 1.42
C ALA A 11 1.01 -19.00 2.43
N ASP A 12 1.69 -19.91 3.14
CA ASP A 12 1.07 -20.80 4.12
C ASP A 12 0.47 -20.05 5.32
N HIS A 13 0.90 -18.82 5.56
CA HIS A 13 0.34 -17.97 6.62
C HIS A 13 -1.01 -17.34 6.24
N LEU A 14 -1.44 -17.47 4.98
CA LEU A 14 -2.74 -16.98 4.55
C LEU A 14 -3.86 -17.87 5.08
N ARG A 15 -4.98 -17.25 5.43
CA ARG A 15 -6.24 -17.94 5.74
C ARG A 15 -7.36 -17.37 4.89
N LEU A 16 -8.11 -18.23 4.21
CA LEU A 16 -9.28 -17.84 3.43
C LEU A 16 -10.54 -17.88 4.29
N PHE A 17 -11.37 -16.86 4.20
CA PHE A 17 -12.71 -16.90 4.77
C PHE A 17 -13.65 -17.71 3.87
N ASN A 18 -14.16 -18.81 4.40
CA ASN A 18 -15.19 -19.65 3.80
C ASN A 18 -16.50 -19.53 4.62
N PRO A 19 -17.63 -19.11 4.04
CA PRO A 19 -18.88 -18.93 4.78
C PRO A 19 -19.39 -20.18 5.52
N ALA A 20 -19.07 -21.38 5.01
CA ALA A 20 -19.49 -22.65 5.61
C ALA A 20 -18.50 -23.19 6.64
N LYS A 21 -17.19 -22.98 6.44
CA LYS A 21 -16.13 -23.55 7.30
C LYS A 21 -15.53 -22.56 8.30
N GLY A 22 -15.68 -21.27 8.08
CA GLY A 22 -14.92 -20.23 8.77
C GLY A 22 -13.60 -19.92 8.07
N TRP A 23 -12.56 -19.58 8.83
CA TRP A 23 -11.24 -19.24 8.30
C TRP A 23 -10.37 -20.49 8.18
N VAL A 24 -10.02 -20.86 6.96
CA VAL A 24 -9.25 -22.08 6.65
C VAL A 24 -7.83 -21.69 6.24
N GLU A 25 -6.81 -22.35 6.80
CA GLU A 25 -5.40 -22.15 6.41
C GLU A 25 -5.14 -22.48 4.95
N PHE A 26 -4.12 -21.84 4.38
CA PHE A 26 -3.68 -22.06 3.02
C PHE A 26 -3.21 -23.50 2.80
N ALA A 27 -2.28 -23.99 3.62
CA ALA A 27 -1.69 -25.32 3.47
C ALA A 27 -2.65 -26.42 3.95
N ASP A 28 -2.53 -27.62 3.38
CA ASP A 28 -3.22 -28.81 3.88
C ASP A 28 -2.69 -29.19 5.27
N GLN A 29 -3.58 -29.64 6.15
CA GLN A 29 -3.17 -30.27 7.41
C GLN A 29 -2.76 -31.72 7.12
N VAL A 30 -1.57 -32.10 7.57
CA VAL A 30 -1.02 -33.46 7.40
C VAL A 30 -0.75 -34.11 8.76
N ASP A 31 -0.87 -35.43 8.83
CA ASP A 31 -0.46 -36.22 9.99
C ASP A 31 1.07 -36.45 10.02
N GLY A 32 1.56 -37.15 11.05
CA GLY A 32 2.99 -37.47 11.21
C GLY A 32 3.55 -38.38 10.10
N ASP A 33 2.69 -39.02 9.31
CA ASP A 33 3.05 -39.85 8.16
C ASP A 33 2.94 -39.08 6.82
N GLY A 34 2.60 -37.79 6.86
CA GLY A 34 2.45 -36.93 5.69
C GLY A 34 1.14 -37.11 4.91
N LYS A 35 0.14 -37.80 5.48
CA LYS A 35 -1.19 -37.92 4.87
C LYS A 35 -2.07 -36.73 5.23
N THR A 36 -2.79 -36.20 4.26
CA THR A 36 -3.71 -35.09 4.45
C THR A 36 -4.88 -35.50 5.36
N THR A 37 -4.98 -34.87 6.52
CA THR A 37 -6.08 -35.04 7.48
C THR A 37 -7.19 -34.02 7.26
N SER A 38 -6.86 -32.82 6.76
CA SER A 38 -7.82 -31.78 6.38
C SER A 38 -7.28 -30.97 5.21
N PHE A 39 -8.16 -30.67 4.25
CA PHE A 39 -7.79 -29.87 3.08
C PHE A 39 -7.76 -28.37 3.44
N GLY A 40 -6.65 -27.72 3.09
CA GLY A 40 -6.48 -26.29 3.16
C GLY A 40 -7.19 -25.54 2.05
N ALA A 41 -6.95 -24.24 2.00
CA ALA A 41 -7.58 -23.30 1.08
C ALA A 41 -6.69 -22.89 -0.10
N ASN A 42 -5.51 -23.50 -0.28
CA ASN A 42 -4.56 -23.17 -1.36
C ASN A 42 -5.22 -23.14 -2.74
N ARG A 43 -6.05 -24.13 -3.08
CA ARG A 43 -6.74 -24.22 -4.38
C ARG A 43 -7.77 -23.11 -4.58
N ASP A 44 -8.51 -22.79 -3.52
CA ASP A 44 -9.53 -21.74 -3.56
C ASP A 44 -8.89 -20.36 -3.66
N ILE A 45 -7.78 -20.14 -2.94
CA ILE A 45 -6.98 -18.92 -3.00
C ILE A 45 -6.36 -18.76 -4.38
N ASP A 46 -5.73 -19.81 -4.92
CA ASP A 46 -5.13 -19.78 -6.26
C ASP A 46 -6.16 -19.51 -7.35
N LEU A 47 -7.35 -20.12 -7.24
CA LEU A 47 -8.46 -19.85 -8.15
C LEU A 47 -8.92 -18.38 -8.07
N ALA A 48 -9.17 -17.86 -6.86
CA ALA A 48 -9.62 -16.48 -6.67
C ALA A 48 -8.59 -15.46 -7.21
N LEU A 49 -7.30 -15.66 -6.89
CA LEU A 49 -6.22 -14.82 -7.37
C LEU A 49 -6.04 -14.94 -8.89
N SER A 50 -6.13 -16.16 -9.47
CA SER A 50 -6.07 -16.37 -10.91
C SER A 50 -7.21 -15.69 -11.67
N ILE A 51 -8.44 -15.71 -11.12
CA ILE A 51 -9.58 -15.00 -11.69
C ILE A 51 -9.34 -13.49 -11.64
N ALA A 52 -8.91 -12.95 -10.50
CA ALA A 52 -8.61 -11.51 -10.36
C ALA A 52 -7.50 -11.07 -11.33
N MET A 53 -6.43 -11.86 -11.42
CA MET A 53 -5.32 -11.63 -12.33
C MET A 53 -5.74 -11.72 -13.81
N ASN A 54 -6.79 -12.47 -14.14
CA ASN A 54 -7.31 -12.56 -15.50
C ASN A 54 -8.38 -11.53 -15.87
N ALA A 55 -8.93 -10.79 -14.91
CA ALA A 55 -9.88 -9.70 -15.18
C ALA A 55 -9.35 -8.72 -16.22
N SER A 56 -10.21 -8.01 -16.94
CA SER A 56 -9.80 -7.03 -17.95
C SER A 56 -9.03 -5.89 -17.30
N ASN A 57 -9.60 -5.31 -16.24
CA ASN A 57 -9.00 -4.25 -15.43
C ASN A 57 -8.46 -4.81 -14.12
N LEU A 58 -7.23 -4.45 -13.75
CA LEU A 58 -6.63 -4.86 -12.48
C LEU A 58 -6.11 -3.66 -11.69
N MET A 59 -6.60 -3.56 -10.47
CA MET A 59 -6.26 -2.51 -9.51
C MET A 59 -5.65 -3.13 -8.25
N VAL A 60 -4.67 -2.44 -7.69
CA VAL A 60 -4.12 -2.74 -6.36
C VAL A 60 -4.29 -1.51 -5.49
N LEU A 61 -4.84 -1.65 -4.29
CA LEU A 61 -4.88 -0.61 -3.28
C LEU A 61 -4.03 -1.02 -2.08
N THR A 62 -3.05 -0.20 -1.73
CA THR A 62 -2.17 -0.44 -0.58
C THR A 62 -2.17 0.72 0.39
N GLY A 63 -1.95 0.42 1.66
CA GLY A 63 -1.68 1.40 2.72
C GLY A 63 -0.42 1.03 3.51
N ALA A 64 -0.25 1.66 4.68
CA ALA A 64 0.98 1.57 5.46
C ALA A 64 1.37 0.13 5.84
N GLY A 65 0.38 -0.78 5.91
CA GLY A 65 0.61 -2.20 6.15
C GLY A 65 1.48 -2.88 5.09
N ALA A 66 1.44 -2.41 3.84
CA ALA A 66 2.31 -2.92 2.77
C ALA A 66 3.78 -2.54 2.97
N SER A 67 4.05 -1.37 3.55
CA SER A 67 5.41 -0.88 3.81
C SER A 67 6.09 -1.61 4.96
N PHE A 68 5.35 -2.26 5.88
CA PHE A 68 5.93 -2.94 7.04
C PHE A 68 6.83 -4.13 6.69
N CYS A 69 6.70 -4.72 5.50
CA CYS A 69 7.60 -5.76 5.03
C CYS A 69 8.97 -5.21 4.58
N ALA A 70 9.09 -3.90 4.34
CA ALA A 70 10.33 -3.28 3.94
C ALA A 70 11.30 -3.22 5.12
N ARG A 71 12.52 -3.73 4.91
CA ARG A 71 13.54 -3.87 5.95
C ARG A 71 14.86 -3.25 5.51
N ASN A 72 15.44 -2.43 6.35
CA ASN A 72 16.81 -1.97 6.19
C ASN A 72 17.74 -2.86 7.03
N THR A 73 18.89 -3.24 6.48
CA THR A 73 19.85 -4.17 7.10
C THR A 73 20.81 -3.49 8.07
N ALA A 74 21.01 -2.18 7.95
CA ALA A 74 21.91 -1.42 8.80
C ALA A 74 21.35 -1.23 10.24
N GLN A 75 22.24 -1.30 11.22
CA GLN A 75 21.91 -1.08 12.63
C GLN A 75 21.37 0.35 12.84
N ASN A 76 20.23 0.49 13.52
CA ASN A 76 19.50 1.76 13.71
C ASN A 76 18.95 2.42 12.43
N ALA A 77 18.88 1.70 11.31
CA ALA A 77 18.20 2.22 10.13
C ALA A 77 16.70 2.42 10.40
N LEU A 78 16.14 3.46 9.78
CA LEU A 78 14.71 3.70 9.82
C LEU A 78 13.96 2.52 9.18
N THR A 79 12.81 2.15 9.70
CA THR A 79 11.90 1.15 9.13
C THR A 79 10.57 1.80 8.78
N ALA A 80 9.64 1.12 8.11
CA ALA A 80 8.31 1.69 7.90
C ALA A 80 7.62 2.02 9.24
N PRO A 81 7.18 3.28 9.46
CA PRO A 81 6.51 3.69 10.70
C PRO A 81 5.03 3.28 10.74
N GLY A 82 4.58 2.86 11.91
CA GLY A 82 3.16 2.94 12.28
C GLY A 82 2.80 4.32 12.85
N MET A 83 1.51 4.56 13.09
CA MET A 83 1.02 5.84 13.65
C MET A 83 1.61 6.15 15.04
N GLY A 84 1.86 5.13 15.86
CA GLY A 84 2.53 5.28 17.15
C GLY A 84 3.99 5.72 17.02
N ASP A 85 4.69 5.24 15.99
CA ASP A 85 6.08 5.65 15.73
C ASP A 85 6.15 7.11 15.26
N LEU A 86 5.16 7.57 14.50
CA LEU A 86 5.04 8.98 14.10
C LEU A 86 4.81 9.87 15.32
N TRP A 87 3.94 9.46 16.24
CA TRP A 87 3.74 10.15 17.51
C TRP A 87 5.05 10.30 18.29
N ASP A 88 5.77 9.19 18.47
CA ASP A 88 7.02 9.19 19.23
C ASP A 88 8.10 10.04 18.51
N ALA A 89 8.18 10.00 17.18
CA ALA A 89 9.08 10.84 16.40
C ALA A 89 8.79 12.34 16.55
N VAL A 90 7.51 12.73 16.50
CA VAL A 90 7.08 14.13 16.70
C VAL A 90 7.37 14.58 18.12
N LYS A 91 7.08 13.73 19.11
CA LYS A 91 7.37 14.00 20.52
C LYS A 91 8.87 14.24 20.75
N THR A 92 9.73 13.41 20.18
CA THR A 92 11.19 13.59 20.27
C THR A 92 11.64 14.88 19.58
N ALA A 93 11.13 15.17 18.39
CA ALA A 93 11.52 16.37 17.63
C ALA A 93 11.07 17.68 18.30
N ALA A 94 9.88 17.68 18.91
CA ALA A 94 9.32 18.86 19.56
C ALA A 94 9.92 19.14 20.94
N THR A 95 10.65 18.21 21.57
CA THR A 95 11.02 18.17 23.00
C THR A 95 9.81 17.94 23.93
N ASP A 96 10.04 17.24 25.06
CA ASP A 96 8.94 16.86 25.98
C ASP A 96 8.21 18.10 26.53
N ASP A 97 8.94 19.16 26.87
CA ASP A 97 8.36 20.40 27.41
C ASP A 97 7.39 21.07 26.43
N THR A 98 7.83 21.30 25.18
CA THR A 98 6.96 21.91 24.16
C THR A 98 5.77 21.02 23.83
N PHE A 99 5.98 19.70 23.75
CA PHE A 99 4.92 18.75 23.49
C PHE A 99 3.86 18.76 24.59
N GLN A 100 4.27 18.83 25.86
CA GLN A 100 3.36 18.93 27.00
C GLN A 100 2.66 20.29 27.06
N GLU A 101 3.32 21.39 26.71
CA GLU A 101 2.67 22.70 26.57
C GLU A 101 1.55 22.66 25.53
N VAL A 102 1.80 22.09 24.35
CA VAL A 102 0.80 21.97 23.29
C VAL A 102 -0.39 21.10 23.74
N ILE A 103 -0.12 19.96 24.39
CA ILE A 103 -1.18 19.11 24.94
C ILE A 103 -2.03 19.84 25.99
N LYS A 104 -1.43 20.70 26.82
CA LYS A 104 -2.17 21.49 27.83
C LYS A 104 -3.06 22.56 27.20
N LEU A 105 -2.65 23.12 26.06
CA LEU A 105 -3.40 24.18 25.35
C LEU A 105 -4.61 23.63 24.59
N ILE A 106 -4.56 22.37 24.17
CA ILE A 106 -5.59 21.77 23.34
C ILE A 106 -6.66 21.07 24.21
N PRO A 107 -7.94 21.50 24.13
CA PRO A 107 -9.03 20.83 24.83
C PRO A 107 -9.13 19.35 24.44
N LYS A 108 -9.25 18.45 25.43
CA LYS A 108 -9.35 16.99 25.25
C LYS A 108 -8.11 16.28 24.66
N ALA A 109 -6.96 16.95 24.51
CA ALA A 109 -5.72 16.29 24.06
C ALA A 109 -5.14 15.28 25.06
N LYS A 110 -5.66 15.22 26.30
CA LYS A 110 -5.32 14.14 27.24
C LYS A 110 -6.01 12.81 26.93
N ASP A 111 -7.15 12.86 26.22
CA ASP A 111 -8.00 11.69 25.97
C ASP A 111 -7.75 11.05 24.59
N ILE A 112 -6.85 11.62 23.77
CA ILE A 112 -6.58 11.14 22.40
C ILE A 112 -5.63 9.94 22.32
N GLY A 113 -4.96 9.59 23.43
CA GLY A 113 -3.92 8.56 23.44
C GLY A 113 -2.74 8.90 22.52
N LYS A 114 -2.01 7.87 22.03
CA LYS A 114 -0.94 8.05 21.01
C LYS A 114 -1.49 8.19 19.58
N ASN A 115 -2.48 9.06 19.37
CA ASN A 115 -3.08 9.28 18.07
C ASN A 115 -2.59 10.61 17.47
N ILE A 116 -1.57 10.52 16.61
CA ILE A 116 -0.97 11.70 15.97
C ILE A 116 -1.95 12.45 15.07
N GLU A 117 -2.87 11.73 14.43
CA GLU A 117 -3.87 12.31 13.53
C GLU A 117 -4.82 13.24 14.28
N LYS A 118 -5.36 12.77 15.40
CA LYS A 118 -6.21 13.59 16.28
C LYS A 118 -5.47 14.81 16.82
N LEU A 119 -4.19 14.66 17.20
CA LEU A 119 -3.38 15.76 17.70
C LEU A 119 -3.21 16.85 16.64
N LEU A 120 -2.78 16.49 15.42
CA LEU A 120 -2.57 17.44 14.33
C LEU A 120 -3.87 18.11 13.89
N THR A 121 -4.99 17.37 13.86
CA THR A 121 -6.32 17.95 13.62
C THR A 121 -6.64 19.04 14.64
N GLN A 122 -6.49 18.75 15.93
CA GLN A 122 -6.81 19.71 16.98
C GLN A 122 -5.86 20.92 16.97
N CYS A 123 -4.58 20.72 16.71
CA CYS A 123 -3.62 21.81 16.51
C CYS A 123 -4.06 22.75 15.38
N LYS A 124 -4.49 22.19 14.24
CA LYS A 124 -4.90 22.99 13.09
C LYS A 124 -6.17 23.79 13.35
N ILE A 125 -7.17 23.15 13.96
CA ILE A 125 -8.41 23.81 14.40
C ILE A 125 -8.10 24.95 15.36
N TYR A 126 -7.19 24.74 16.32
CA TYR A 126 -6.79 25.81 17.24
C TYR A 126 -6.21 27.01 16.50
N VAL A 127 -5.28 26.79 15.57
CA VAL A 127 -4.65 27.87 14.80
C VAL A 127 -5.66 28.64 13.95
N GLU A 128 -6.67 27.96 13.40
CA GLU A 128 -7.73 28.59 12.61
C GLU A 128 -8.73 29.40 13.46
N LEU A 129 -8.97 28.98 14.71
CA LEU A 129 -9.92 29.65 15.61
C LEU A 129 -9.32 30.79 16.43
N PHE A 130 -8.01 30.74 16.71
CA PHE A 130 -7.35 31.69 17.60
C PHE A 130 -6.20 32.41 16.91
N ASP A 131 -6.22 33.74 16.95
CA ASP A 131 -5.11 34.60 16.50
C ASP A 131 -4.41 35.22 17.71
N ASN A 132 -3.54 34.45 18.35
CA ASN A 132 -2.82 34.86 19.56
C ASN A 132 -1.39 34.27 19.60
N ALA A 133 -0.60 34.67 20.61
CA ALA A 133 0.77 34.19 20.76
C ALA A 133 0.90 32.65 20.90
N GLN A 134 -0.13 31.97 21.40
CA GLN A 134 -0.16 30.51 21.50
C GLN A 134 -0.41 29.86 20.13
N SER A 135 -1.18 30.51 19.26
CA SER A 135 -1.39 30.09 17.86
C SER A 135 -0.08 30.07 17.06
N ALA A 136 0.77 31.09 17.25
CA ALA A 136 2.10 31.12 16.66
C ALA A 136 2.99 29.94 17.13
N LYS A 137 2.91 29.59 18.43
CA LYS A 137 3.62 28.41 18.96
C LYS A 137 3.11 27.10 18.35
N ILE A 138 1.79 26.92 18.25
CA ILE A 138 1.18 25.71 17.68
C ILE A 138 1.51 25.61 16.18
N THR A 139 1.57 26.73 15.47
CA THR A 139 2.03 26.76 14.06
C THR A 139 3.47 26.26 13.93
N ASN A 140 4.38 26.70 14.80
CA ASN A 140 5.76 26.21 14.83
C ASN A 140 5.84 24.71 15.20
N PHE A 141 4.98 24.26 16.10
CA PHE A 141 4.86 22.85 16.45
C PHE A 141 4.40 22.00 15.25
N ILE A 142 3.38 22.44 14.51
CA ILE A 142 2.91 21.77 13.29
C ILE A 142 4.06 21.64 12.29
N GLY A 143 4.79 22.72 12.00
CA GLY A 143 5.94 22.66 11.08
C GLY A 143 7.05 21.72 11.56
N THR A 144 7.26 21.61 12.88
CA THR A 144 8.22 20.66 13.47
C THR A 144 7.72 19.22 13.31
N ALA A 145 6.42 18.98 13.55
CA ALA A 145 5.79 17.68 13.40
C ALA A 145 5.82 17.20 11.95
N GLU A 146 5.49 18.05 10.98
CA GLU A 146 5.51 17.75 9.55
C GLU A 146 6.92 17.36 9.08
N LYS A 147 7.95 18.08 9.53
CA LYS A 147 9.37 17.72 9.27
C LYS A 147 9.75 16.38 9.90
N ALA A 148 9.34 16.14 11.14
CA ALA A 148 9.62 14.89 11.85
C ALA A 148 8.96 13.69 11.16
N ILE A 149 7.69 13.83 10.76
CA ILE A 149 6.95 12.82 10.01
C ILE A 149 7.65 12.54 8.68
N SER A 150 7.94 13.59 7.90
CA SER A 150 8.62 13.49 6.60
C SER A 150 9.94 12.72 6.71
N LYS A 151 10.76 13.02 7.73
CA LYS A 151 12.00 12.29 8.00
C LYS A 151 11.74 10.84 8.39
N ARG A 152 10.72 10.57 9.20
CA ARG A 152 10.41 9.22 9.71
C ARG A 152 9.88 8.28 8.62
N VAL A 153 9.17 8.82 7.62
CA VAL A 153 8.64 8.06 6.46
C VAL A 153 9.64 7.97 5.30
N SER A 154 10.70 8.79 5.31
CA SER A 154 11.83 8.70 4.37
C SER A 154 12.83 7.60 4.79
N PHE A 155 12.37 6.36 4.84
CA PHE A 155 13.19 5.21 5.26
C PHE A 155 13.73 4.38 4.08
N VAL A 156 13.14 4.54 2.89
CA VAL A 156 13.50 3.76 1.69
C VAL A 156 14.77 4.31 1.06
N ASN A 157 15.72 3.42 0.79
CA ASN A 157 16.97 3.71 0.12
C ASN A 157 17.38 2.52 -0.78
N LYS A 158 18.56 2.59 -1.38
CA LYS A 158 19.07 1.57 -2.33
C LYS A 158 19.28 0.18 -1.69
N ASP A 159 19.49 0.12 -0.38
CA ASP A 159 19.81 -1.10 0.38
C ASP A 159 18.58 -1.65 1.13
N THR A 160 17.40 -1.01 0.97
CA THR A 160 16.14 -1.49 1.56
C THR A 160 15.69 -2.78 0.87
N ASP A 161 15.40 -3.82 1.66
CA ASP A 161 14.77 -5.04 1.16
C ASP A 161 13.32 -4.75 0.76
N LEU A 162 13.04 -4.87 -0.54
CA LEU A 162 11.75 -4.63 -1.17
C LEU A 162 11.25 -5.87 -1.93
N LYS A 163 11.67 -7.09 -1.55
CA LYS A 163 11.30 -8.34 -2.25
C LYS A 163 9.80 -8.52 -2.44
N ALA A 164 8.98 -8.20 -1.44
CA ALA A 164 7.53 -8.33 -1.53
C ALA A 164 6.92 -7.34 -2.55
N HIS A 165 7.28 -6.05 -2.48
CA HIS A 165 6.86 -5.03 -3.44
C HIS A 165 7.28 -5.41 -4.86
N GLY A 166 8.54 -5.84 -5.01
CA GLY A 166 9.04 -6.31 -6.29
C GLY A 166 8.30 -7.55 -6.80
N THR A 167 7.96 -8.50 -5.93
CA THR A 167 7.19 -9.69 -6.33
C THR A 167 5.80 -9.32 -6.81
N ILE A 168 5.13 -8.41 -6.10
CA ILE A 168 3.83 -7.87 -6.52
C ILE A 168 3.94 -7.16 -7.87
N ILE A 169 4.89 -6.24 -8.06
CA ILE A 169 5.08 -5.55 -9.34
C ILE A 169 5.29 -6.59 -10.45
N ARG A 170 6.24 -7.51 -10.27
CA ARG A 170 6.56 -8.54 -11.27
C ARG A 170 5.34 -9.37 -11.68
N LYS A 171 4.52 -9.80 -10.72
CA LYS A 171 3.36 -10.66 -10.98
C LYS A 171 2.15 -9.88 -11.51
N ILE A 172 1.89 -8.69 -10.95
CA ILE A 172 0.69 -7.88 -11.24
C ILE A 172 0.88 -6.96 -12.44
N ALA A 173 2.01 -6.25 -12.54
CA ALA A 173 2.25 -5.28 -13.60
C ALA A 173 2.59 -5.95 -14.94
N ARG A 174 3.15 -7.17 -14.92
CA ARG A 174 3.44 -7.95 -16.13
C ARG A 174 2.17 -8.60 -16.67
N ARG A 175 1.32 -7.79 -17.31
CA ARG A 175 0.09 -8.24 -17.99
C ARG A 175 0.29 -8.24 -19.49
N GLY A 176 -0.46 -9.08 -20.20
CA GLY A 176 -0.41 -9.10 -21.66
C GLY A 176 -0.75 -7.72 -22.24
N VAL A 177 0.00 -7.27 -23.24
CA VAL A 177 -0.08 -5.92 -23.85
C VAL A 177 -1.45 -5.53 -24.41
N ARG A 178 -2.35 -6.50 -24.59
CA ARG A 178 -3.73 -6.27 -25.04
C ARG A 178 -4.68 -5.89 -23.91
N LYS A 179 -4.30 -6.14 -22.65
CA LYS A 179 -5.07 -5.72 -21.48
C LYS A 179 -4.64 -4.32 -21.05
N PRO A 180 -5.53 -3.52 -20.46
CA PRO A 180 -5.15 -2.30 -19.77
C PRO A 180 -4.02 -2.55 -18.77
N ARG A 181 -3.13 -1.55 -18.64
CA ARG A 181 -2.05 -1.55 -17.66
C ARG A 181 -2.62 -1.70 -16.24
N ALA A 182 -1.91 -2.43 -15.38
CA ALA A 182 -2.28 -2.51 -13.97
C ALA A 182 -2.20 -1.12 -13.34
N LYS A 183 -3.13 -0.80 -12.44
CA LYS A 183 -3.17 0.47 -11.72
C LYS A 183 -2.94 0.25 -10.24
N PHE A 184 -1.85 0.81 -9.73
CA PHE A 184 -1.46 0.76 -8.33
C PHE A 184 -1.89 2.05 -7.67
N PHE A 185 -2.71 1.95 -6.64
CA PHE A 185 -3.13 3.04 -5.78
C PHE A 185 -2.52 2.83 -4.42
N THR A 186 -1.91 3.87 -3.86
CA THR A 186 -1.32 3.81 -2.53
C THR A 186 -1.55 5.09 -1.75
N THR A 187 -1.79 4.95 -0.44
CA THR A 187 -1.77 6.06 0.51
C THR A 187 -0.40 6.29 1.12
N ASN A 188 0.60 5.49 0.74
CA ASN A 188 1.93 5.54 1.34
C ASN A 188 2.75 6.70 0.78
N TYR A 189 3.36 7.47 1.67
CA TYR A 189 4.28 8.56 1.30
C TYR A 189 5.65 8.07 0.83
N ASP A 190 6.05 6.88 1.30
CA ASP A 190 7.37 6.28 1.04
C ASP A 190 7.56 5.86 -0.42
N LEU A 191 8.80 5.55 -0.81
CA LEU A 191 9.18 5.24 -2.20
C LEU A 191 9.32 3.73 -2.46
N CYS A 192 8.61 2.86 -1.72
CA CYS A 192 8.78 1.41 -1.84
C CYS A 192 8.50 0.90 -3.27
N PHE A 193 7.43 1.36 -3.92
CA PHE A 193 7.08 0.93 -5.27
C PHE A 193 8.06 1.45 -6.32
N GLU A 194 8.52 2.69 -6.19
CA GLU A 194 9.46 3.31 -7.11
C GLU A 194 10.82 2.63 -7.07
N TYR A 195 11.37 2.41 -5.87
CA TYR A 195 12.64 1.73 -5.71
C TYR A 195 12.56 0.25 -6.13
N ALA A 196 11.44 -0.43 -5.84
CA ALA A 196 11.22 -1.79 -6.30
C ALA A 196 11.11 -1.88 -7.83
N ALA A 197 10.33 -0.99 -8.46
CA ALA A 197 10.18 -0.92 -9.90
C ALA A 197 11.52 -0.61 -10.59
N ARG A 198 12.28 0.37 -10.07
CA ARG A 198 13.60 0.72 -10.59
C ARG A 198 14.55 -0.47 -10.59
N THR A 199 14.59 -1.20 -9.47
CA THR A 199 15.46 -2.39 -9.31
C THR A 199 15.11 -3.48 -10.32
N GLN A 200 13.81 -3.64 -10.61
CA GLN A 200 13.30 -4.63 -11.57
C GLN A 200 13.13 -4.10 -13.00
N ARG A 201 13.57 -2.86 -13.27
CA ARG A 201 13.45 -2.18 -14.58
C ARG A 201 12.01 -2.04 -15.08
N PHE A 202 11.03 -1.92 -14.20
CA PHE A 202 9.69 -1.51 -14.59
C PHE A 202 9.65 -0.01 -14.80
N SER A 203 8.88 0.44 -15.80
CA SER A 203 8.57 1.85 -15.99
C SER A 203 7.25 2.19 -15.32
N ILE A 204 7.19 3.35 -14.66
CA ILE A 204 6.03 3.83 -13.95
C ILE A 204 5.41 4.99 -14.73
N ILE A 205 4.10 4.94 -14.92
CA ILE A 205 3.29 6.09 -15.36
C ILE A 205 2.60 6.67 -14.12
N ASP A 206 3.06 7.82 -13.63
CA ASP A 206 2.63 8.42 -12.36
C ASP A 206 2.18 9.89 -12.48
N GLY A 207 1.97 10.34 -13.72
CA GLY A 207 1.55 11.71 -14.02
C GLY A 207 2.71 12.71 -14.13
N PHE A 208 3.97 12.28 -13.96
CA PHE A 208 5.12 13.17 -14.19
C PHE A 208 5.69 13.05 -15.61
N SER A 209 6.24 14.15 -16.11
CA SER A 209 6.95 14.18 -17.38
C SER A 209 8.22 13.32 -17.36
N HIS A 210 8.66 12.86 -18.52
CA HIS A 210 9.92 12.12 -18.68
C HIS A 210 11.13 13.03 -18.95
N SER A 211 10.91 14.35 -19.07
CA SER A 211 11.94 15.38 -19.18
C SER A 211 12.42 15.86 -17.81
N MET A 212 13.61 16.45 -17.75
CA MET A 212 14.13 17.11 -16.56
C MET A 212 13.89 18.64 -16.63
N PRO A 213 13.38 19.29 -15.57
CA PRO A 213 12.83 18.67 -14.36
C PRO A 213 11.53 17.90 -14.66
N GLN A 214 11.25 16.86 -13.86
CA GLN A 214 10.01 16.10 -14.00
C GLN A 214 8.85 16.90 -13.37
N ILE A 215 7.91 17.33 -14.19
CA ILE A 215 6.76 18.14 -13.78
C ILE A 215 5.49 17.28 -13.85
N TYR A 216 4.64 17.39 -12.83
CA TYR A 216 3.34 16.73 -12.82
C TYR A 216 2.38 17.41 -13.80
N ASP A 217 1.75 16.60 -14.64
CA ASP A 217 0.62 16.98 -15.47
C ASP A 217 -0.30 15.77 -15.63
N ARG A 218 -1.61 15.95 -15.38
CA ARG A 218 -2.60 14.88 -15.48
C ARG A 218 -2.55 14.16 -16.83
N GLY A 219 -2.25 14.88 -17.91
CA GLY A 219 -2.15 14.35 -19.27
C GLY A 219 -1.09 13.25 -19.43
N HIS A 220 -0.05 13.24 -18.59
CA HIS A 220 0.96 12.18 -18.61
C HIS A 220 0.42 10.80 -18.25
N PHE A 221 -0.70 10.70 -17.52
CA PHE A 221 -1.38 9.42 -17.31
C PHE A 221 -1.99 8.83 -18.58
N SER A 222 -2.20 9.64 -19.62
CA SER A 222 -2.73 9.19 -20.91
C SER A 222 -1.62 8.73 -21.87
N HIS A 223 -0.36 8.89 -21.50
CA HIS A 223 0.78 8.43 -22.30
C HIS A 223 1.14 6.98 -21.94
N ASP A 224 1.64 6.24 -22.93
CA ASP A 224 2.17 4.88 -22.73
C ASP A 224 3.50 4.75 -23.49
N ILE A 225 4.26 3.70 -23.18
CA ILE A 225 5.61 3.47 -23.67
C ILE A 225 5.57 2.34 -24.70
N VAL A 226 6.12 2.63 -25.88
CA VAL A 226 6.18 1.71 -27.02
C VAL A 226 7.62 1.55 -27.51
N ARG A 227 7.94 0.35 -27.99
CA ARG A 227 9.10 0.10 -28.85
C ARG A 227 8.75 0.56 -30.27
N ARG A 228 9.72 1.20 -30.91
CA ARG A 228 9.64 1.58 -32.31
C ARG A 228 10.71 0.78 -33.06
N GLU A 229 10.27 -0.32 -33.68
CA GLU A 229 11.10 -1.08 -34.62
C GLU A 229 10.63 -0.76 -36.04
N ASN A 230 11.56 -0.50 -36.96
CA ASN A 230 11.26 0.02 -38.31
C ASN A 230 10.37 -0.89 -39.17
N ALA A 231 10.10 -2.14 -38.74
CA ALA A 231 9.44 -3.16 -39.55
C ALA A 231 7.99 -3.50 -39.13
N LYS A 232 7.51 -3.03 -37.97
CA LYS A 232 6.13 -3.32 -37.50
C LYS A 232 5.21 -2.13 -37.75
N GLU A 233 4.06 -2.39 -38.38
CA GLU A 233 2.95 -1.44 -38.40
C GLU A 233 2.23 -1.45 -37.04
N GLY A 234 2.07 -0.27 -36.43
CA GLY A 234 1.39 -0.08 -35.15
C GLY A 234 2.31 0.01 -33.92
N PRO A 235 1.75 0.38 -32.76
CA PRO A 235 2.52 0.50 -31.51
C PRO A 235 2.87 -0.88 -30.92
N ASP A 236 4.16 -1.12 -30.69
CA ASP A 236 4.65 -2.29 -29.92
C ASP A 236 4.84 -1.90 -28.45
N TYR A 237 3.78 -2.03 -27.65
CA TYR A 237 3.80 -1.69 -26.23
C TYR A 237 4.78 -2.56 -25.44
N ILE A 238 5.60 -1.94 -24.57
CA ILE A 238 6.47 -2.69 -23.65
C ILE A 238 5.65 -3.29 -22.50
N GLU A 239 6.02 -4.46 -22.00
CA GLU A 239 5.22 -5.25 -21.04
C GLU A 239 5.39 -4.76 -19.59
N ASN A 240 6.58 -4.30 -19.24
CA ASN A 240 7.02 -3.92 -17.90
C ASN A 240 6.61 -2.49 -17.51
N VAL A 241 5.32 -2.15 -17.66
CA VAL A 241 4.76 -0.82 -17.39
C VAL A 241 3.49 -0.92 -16.56
N PHE A 242 3.36 -0.06 -15.56
CA PHE A 242 2.14 0.09 -14.77
C PHE A 242 1.91 1.54 -14.36
N HIS A 243 0.69 1.85 -13.94
CA HIS A 243 0.35 3.16 -13.41
C HIS A 243 0.50 3.17 -11.90
N LEU A 244 1.11 4.22 -11.35
CA LEU A 244 1.21 4.45 -9.91
C LEU A 244 0.49 5.74 -9.53
N TYR A 245 -0.45 5.65 -8.61
CA TYR A 245 -1.24 6.75 -8.08
C TYR A 245 -0.99 6.88 -6.58
N LYS A 246 -0.34 7.97 -6.17
CA LYS A 246 -0.05 8.31 -4.78
C LYS A 246 -1.11 9.25 -4.22
N LEU A 247 -2.14 8.66 -3.62
CA LEU A 247 -3.37 9.35 -3.24
C LEU A 247 -3.16 10.40 -2.14
N HIS A 248 -2.13 10.25 -1.31
CA HIS A 248 -1.80 11.18 -0.22
C HIS A 248 -0.46 11.90 -0.43
N GLY A 249 0.07 11.89 -1.67
CA GLY A 249 1.34 12.52 -1.98
C GLY A 249 2.55 11.64 -1.74
N SER A 250 3.74 12.22 -1.88
CA SER A 250 5.00 11.49 -1.86
C SER A 250 6.13 12.35 -1.32
N ILE A 251 7.10 11.70 -0.65
CA ILE A 251 8.26 12.39 -0.07
C ILE A 251 9.18 13.03 -1.12
N ASP A 252 9.07 12.64 -2.38
CA ASP A 252 9.83 13.16 -3.50
C ASP A 252 9.04 14.19 -4.31
N TRP A 253 7.89 14.67 -3.85
CA TRP A 253 7.15 15.74 -4.53
C TRP A 253 7.41 17.08 -3.86
N LYS A 254 7.52 18.15 -4.65
CA LYS A 254 7.72 19.50 -4.15
C LYS A 254 6.93 20.50 -4.99
N ARG A 255 6.31 21.50 -4.37
CA ARG A 255 5.72 22.63 -5.08
C ARG A 255 6.81 23.63 -5.45
N SER A 256 6.88 24.00 -6.73
CA SER A 256 7.80 25.00 -7.29
C SER A 256 6.99 26.01 -8.10
N GLY A 257 6.65 27.14 -7.49
CA GLY A 257 5.70 28.09 -8.08
C GLY A 257 4.31 27.45 -8.23
N ALA A 258 3.78 27.45 -9.45
CA ALA A 258 2.53 26.78 -9.81
C ALA A 258 2.70 25.26 -10.05
N ASP A 259 3.93 24.82 -10.31
CA ASP A 259 4.23 23.45 -10.72
C ASP A 259 4.44 22.53 -9.52
N ILE A 260 4.21 21.24 -9.74
CA ILE A 260 4.62 20.18 -8.82
C ILE A 260 5.73 19.42 -9.52
N VAL A 261 6.91 19.39 -8.88
CA VAL A 261 8.11 18.78 -9.42
C VAL A 261 8.54 17.60 -8.57
N ARG A 262 9.14 16.59 -9.22
CA ARG A 262 9.80 15.50 -8.50
C ARG A 262 11.19 15.94 -8.04
N THR A 263 11.47 15.82 -6.75
CA THR A 263 12.75 16.15 -6.12
C THR A 263 12.94 15.28 -4.89
N GLU A 264 13.79 14.26 -4.99
CA GLU A 264 14.19 13.45 -3.83
C GLU A 264 14.90 14.32 -2.78
N GLY A 265 14.66 14.04 -1.49
CA GLY A 265 15.32 14.75 -0.39
C GLY A 265 14.86 16.20 -0.17
N SER A 266 13.68 16.58 -0.70
CA SER A 266 13.08 17.88 -0.42
C SER A 266 12.86 18.10 1.09
N GLU A 267 13.24 19.27 1.60
CA GLU A 267 12.95 19.66 2.99
C GLU A 267 11.46 19.94 3.25
N THR A 268 10.70 20.20 2.19
CA THR A 268 9.26 20.49 2.22
C THR A 268 8.55 19.59 1.21
N PRO A 269 8.43 18.29 1.49
CA PRO A 269 7.73 17.38 0.61
C PRO A 269 6.23 17.69 0.57
N LEU A 270 5.60 17.47 -0.59
CA LEU A 270 4.17 17.68 -0.79
C LEU A 270 3.42 16.40 -0.38
N LEU A 271 2.97 16.39 0.88
CA LEU A 271 2.24 15.30 1.52
C LEU A 271 0.86 15.77 1.99
N ILE A 272 -0.12 14.87 1.98
CA ILE A 272 -1.35 15.02 2.75
C ILE A 272 -1.11 14.41 4.12
N PHE A 273 -0.82 15.24 5.13
CA PHE A 273 -0.52 14.77 6.48
C PHE A 273 -1.72 14.09 7.14
N PRO A 274 -1.50 13.16 8.10
CA PRO A 274 -2.59 12.50 8.81
C PRO A 274 -3.30 13.50 9.72
N ARG A 275 -4.40 14.09 9.25
CA ARG A 275 -5.29 15.01 9.97
C ARG A 275 -6.65 15.01 9.29
N ASP A 276 -7.73 15.37 9.97
CA ASP A 276 -9.10 15.28 9.42
C ASP A 276 -9.30 16.23 8.23
N SER A 277 -8.58 17.36 8.20
CA SER A 277 -8.58 18.27 7.05
C SER A 277 -7.90 17.69 5.80
N LYS A 278 -7.28 16.50 5.87
CA LYS A 278 -6.79 15.74 4.71
C LYS A 278 -7.87 15.57 3.65
N TYR A 279 -9.14 15.54 4.07
CA TYR A 279 -10.27 15.49 3.17
C TYR A 279 -10.26 16.68 2.20
N GLN A 280 -10.12 17.91 2.70
CA GLN A 280 -10.13 19.11 1.86
C GLN A 280 -8.90 19.14 0.94
N GLU A 281 -7.73 18.78 1.45
CA GLU A 281 -6.49 18.74 0.66
C GLU A 281 -6.55 17.71 -0.47
N ALA A 282 -7.28 16.59 -0.28
CA ALA A 282 -7.46 15.58 -1.31
C ALA A 282 -8.29 16.07 -2.52
N PHE A 283 -8.99 17.21 -2.42
CA PHE A 283 -9.70 17.83 -3.55
C PHE A 283 -8.88 18.88 -4.30
N GLU A 284 -7.63 19.11 -3.92
CA GLU A 284 -6.70 19.96 -4.68
C GLU A 284 -5.88 19.12 -5.69
N PRO A 285 -5.52 19.68 -6.86
CA PRO A 285 -4.52 19.07 -7.73
C PRO A 285 -3.18 18.90 -6.99
N PRO A 286 -2.53 17.72 -7.08
CA PRO A 286 -2.73 16.64 -8.05
C PRO A 286 -3.68 15.53 -7.55
N TYR A 287 -4.11 15.59 -6.30
CA TYR A 287 -4.80 14.51 -5.60
C TYR A 287 -6.20 14.26 -6.15
N LEU A 288 -6.91 15.33 -6.52
CA LEU A 288 -8.23 15.24 -7.14
C LEU A 288 -8.20 14.38 -8.41
N ASP A 289 -7.17 14.53 -9.24
CA ASP A 289 -7.03 13.76 -10.48
C ASP A 289 -6.83 12.27 -10.20
N MET A 290 -5.97 11.95 -9.23
CA MET A 290 -5.67 10.57 -8.83
C MET A 290 -6.88 9.90 -8.15
N MET A 291 -7.62 10.65 -7.33
CA MET A 291 -8.89 10.20 -6.75
C MET A 291 -9.93 9.95 -7.83
N GLY A 292 -10.05 10.85 -8.80
CA GLY A 292 -10.94 10.67 -9.96
C GLY A 292 -10.58 9.44 -10.78
N ALA A 293 -9.28 9.16 -10.97
CA ALA A 293 -8.79 7.95 -11.62
C ALA A 293 -9.11 6.68 -10.83
N PHE A 294 -8.98 6.71 -9.49
CA PHE A 294 -9.36 5.62 -8.60
C PHE A 294 -10.85 5.29 -8.73
N GLN A 295 -11.71 6.29 -8.51
CA GLN A 295 -13.16 6.11 -8.56
C GLN A 295 -13.66 5.68 -9.94
N SER A 296 -13.08 6.22 -11.01
CA SER A 296 -13.44 5.81 -12.38
C SER A 296 -13.04 4.36 -12.65
N SER A 297 -11.84 3.96 -12.20
CA SER A 297 -11.37 2.59 -12.39
C SER A 297 -12.22 1.56 -11.64
N LEU A 298 -12.76 1.89 -10.46
CA LEU A 298 -13.68 1.00 -9.72
C LEU A 298 -15.00 0.72 -10.46
N ARG A 299 -15.43 1.65 -11.32
CA ARG A 299 -16.68 1.54 -12.08
C ARG A 299 -16.53 0.82 -13.42
N GLU A 300 -15.29 0.58 -13.86
CA GLU A 300 -15.04 -0.15 -15.10
C GLU A 300 -15.60 -1.60 -15.00
N PRO A 301 -16.14 -2.15 -16.09
CA PRO A 301 -16.59 -3.53 -16.12
C PRO A 301 -15.40 -4.49 -16.02
N ASP A 302 -15.67 -5.69 -15.51
CA ASP A 302 -14.67 -6.76 -15.32
C ASP A 302 -13.38 -6.25 -14.67
N THR A 303 -13.56 -5.63 -13.51
CA THR A 303 -12.49 -5.06 -12.69
C THR A 303 -12.21 -5.95 -11.50
N ALA A 304 -10.93 -6.23 -11.25
CA ALA A 304 -10.47 -6.82 -10.01
C ALA A 304 -9.73 -5.78 -9.17
N LEU A 305 -10.12 -5.63 -7.90
CA LEU A 305 -9.44 -4.81 -6.90
C LEU A 305 -8.82 -5.73 -5.84
N ILE A 306 -7.50 -5.68 -5.72
CA ILE A 306 -6.75 -6.34 -4.65
C ILE A 306 -6.36 -5.29 -3.62
N VAL A 307 -6.84 -5.41 -2.40
CA VAL A 307 -6.52 -4.52 -1.28
C VAL A 307 -5.62 -5.25 -0.29
N SER A 308 -4.49 -4.66 0.07
CA SER A 308 -3.62 -5.24 1.10
C SER A 308 -2.85 -4.18 1.90
N GLY A 309 -2.82 -4.37 3.22
CA GLY A 309 -2.16 -3.44 4.15
C GLY A 309 -2.85 -2.07 4.24
N PHE A 310 -4.11 -1.97 3.83
CA PHE A 310 -4.93 -0.76 3.89
C PHE A 310 -6.01 -0.94 4.96
N GLY A 311 -5.94 -0.14 6.02
CA GLY A 311 -6.81 -0.29 7.19
C GLY A 311 -8.24 0.23 7.05
N PHE A 312 -8.64 0.73 5.88
CA PHE A 312 -9.97 1.32 5.63
C PHE A 312 -10.39 2.46 6.57
N ASN A 313 -9.44 3.14 7.21
CA ASN A 313 -9.70 4.30 8.08
C ASN A 313 -9.94 5.59 7.27
N ASP A 314 -9.54 5.61 5.99
CA ASP A 314 -9.72 6.75 5.08
C ASP A 314 -11.07 6.67 4.36
N ASP A 315 -12.07 7.35 4.91
CA ASP A 315 -13.45 7.33 4.41
C ASP A 315 -13.60 7.76 2.94
N HIS A 316 -12.77 8.69 2.47
CA HIS A 316 -12.76 9.14 1.07
C HIS A 316 -12.27 8.08 0.09
N LEU A 317 -11.66 6.99 0.58
CA LEU A 317 -11.25 5.82 -0.21
C LEU A 317 -12.15 4.62 0.08
N SER A 318 -12.50 4.38 1.34
CA SER A 318 -13.34 3.26 1.75
C SER A 318 -14.78 3.36 1.22
N LYS A 319 -15.39 4.55 1.26
CA LYS A 319 -16.77 4.75 0.76
C LYS A 319 -16.89 4.49 -0.75
N PRO A 320 -15.99 4.99 -1.62
CA PRO A 320 -16.00 4.62 -3.03
C PRO A 320 -15.89 3.11 -3.29
N VAL A 321 -15.09 2.37 -2.51
CA VAL A 321 -14.99 0.90 -2.66
C VAL A 321 -16.33 0.24 -2.34
N MET A 322 -16.99 0.64 -1.26
CA MET A 322 -18.34 0.13 -0.92
C MET A 322 -19.38 0.48 -1.99
N ALA A 323 -19.42 1.74 -2.42
CA ALA A 323 -20.34 2.18 -3.47
C ALA A 323 -20.11 1.42 -4.79
N ALA A 324 -18.86 1.10 -5.11
CA ALA A 324 -18.53 0.30 -6.28
C ALA A 324 -18.99 -1.16 -6.14
N LEU A 325 -18.90 -1.78 -4.96
CA LEU A 325 -19.48 -3.11 -4.72
C LEU A 325 -21.00 -3.12 -4.88
N GLU A 326 -21.67 -2.05 -4.46
CA GLU A 326 -23.13 -1.90 -4.61
C GLU A 326 -23.54 -1.72 -6.07
N ALA A 327 -22.80 -0.94 -6.85
CA ALA A 327 -23.18 -0.58 -8.22
C ALA A 327 -22.58 -1.48 -9.31
N ASN A 328 -21.39 -2.06 -9.12
CA ASN A 328 -20.66 -2.83 -10.13
C ASN A 328 -20.74 -4.33 -9.84
N MET A 329 -21.70 -5.02 -10.48
CA MET A 329 -21.90 -6.47 -10.33
C MET A 329 -20.75 -7.32 -10.84
N SER A 330 -19.84 -6.76 -11.64
CA SER A 330 -18.67 -7.46 -12.19
C SER A 330 -17.37 -7.22 -11.41
N LEU A 331 -17.40 -6.32 -10.42
CA LEU A 331 -16.27 -6.01 -9.57
C LEU A 331 -15.92 -7.21 -8.72
N LYS A 332 -14.65 -7.61 -8.73
CA LYS A 332 -14.09 -8.67 -7.89
C LYS A 332 -13.21 -8.01 -6.84
N LEU A 333 -13.50 -8.23 -5.57
CA LEU A 333 -12.77 -7.64 -4.46
C LEU A 333 -12.00 -8.72 -3.71
N ILE A 334 -10.69 -8.54 -3.58
CA ILE A 334 -9.85 -9.36 -2.70
C ILE A 334 -9.31 -8.45 -1.61
N VAL A 335 -9.61 -8.74 -0.35
CA VAL A 335 -9.05 -8.00 0.80
C VAL A 335 -8.13 -8.93 1.58
N CYS A 336 -6.84 -8.61 1.64
CA CYS A 336 -5.84 -9.34 2.41
C CYS A 336 -5.27 -8.46 3.52
N ASP A 337 -5.68 -8.71 4.76
CA ASP A 337 -5.19 -7.94 5.90
C ASP A 337 -5.13 -8.77 7.19
N VAL A 338 -4.18 -8.43 8.05
CA VAL A 338 -4.03 -9.02 9.39
C VAL A 338 -5.17 -8.60 10.33
N ALA A 339 -5.96 -7.58 10.00
CA ALA A 339 -7.06 -7.08 10.80
C ALA A 339 -8.19 -8.09 11.04
N PHE A 340 -8.37 -9.06 10.15
CA PHE A 340 -9.47 -10.03 10.23
C PHE A 340 -9.38 -11.02 11.40
N LEU A 341 -8.18 -11.34 11.88
CA LEU A 341 -7.96 -12.32 12.93
C LEU A 341 -7.08 -11.74 14.05
N ARG A 342 -7.47 -12.01 15.28
CA ARG A 342 -6.72 -11.61 16.48
C ARG A 342 -5.52 -12.54 16.71
N ASP A 343 -4.46 -11.98 17.29
CA ASP A 343 -3.20 -12.69 17.52
C ASP A 343 -3.38 -13.91 18.43
N ASP A 344 -4.20 -13.80 19.48
CA ASP A 344 -4.49 -14.89 20.43
C ASP A 344 -5.28 -16.06 19.81
N VAL A 345 -6.01 -15.81 18.72
CA VAL A 345 -6.71 -16.87 17.97
C VAL A 345 -5.74 -17.57 17.03
N LEU A 346 -4.82 -16.83 16.41
CA LEU A 346 -3.80 -17.38 15.52
C LEU A 346 -2.76 -18.22 16.28
N GLU A 347 -2.39 -17.79 17.49
CA GLU A 347 -1.43 -18.49 18.37
C GLU A 347 -1.87 -19.91 18.77
N LYS A 348 -3.16 -20.23 18.67
CA LYS A 348 -3.68 -21.59 18.92
C LYS A 348 -3.25 -22.60 17.86
N GLY A 349 -2.93 -22.13 16.64
CA GLY A 349 -2.55 -22.99 15.53
C GLY A 349 -3.69 -23.85 14.98
N ASP A 350 -4.95 -23.46 15.21
CA ASP A 350 -6.11 -24.20 14.72
C ASP A 350 -6.17 -24.13 13.18
N HIS A 351 -6.18 -25.28 12.50
CA HIS A 351 -6.24 -25.33 11.03
C HIS A 351 -7.48 -24.64 10.45
N THR A 352 -8.59 -24.67 11.19
CA THR A 352 -9.82 -23.94 10.87
C THR A 352 -10.29 -23.15 12.09
N ILE A 353 -10.51 -21.85 11.90
CA ILE A 353 -11.01 -20.94 12.94
C ILE A 353 -12.47 -20.61 12.65
N ALA A 354 -13.29 -20.54 13.69
CA ALA A 354 -14.73 -20.22 13.57
C ALA A 354 -14.99 -18.92 12.78
N GLY A 355 -16.01 -18.94 11.93
CA GLY A 355 -16.40 -17.78 11.12
C GLY A 355 -16.88 -16.59 11.95
N GLU A 356 -17.42 -16.82 13.15
CA GLU A 356 -17.81 -15.77 14.11
C GLU A 356 -16.63 -15.09 14.80
N SER A 357 -15.39 -15.56 14.60
CA SER A 357 -14.20 -14.99 15.24
C SER A 357 -14.15 -13.48 15.01
N ALA A 358 -14.11 -12.71 16.11
CA ALA A 358 -14.10 -11.26 16.06
C ALA A 358 -12.85 -10.76 15.35
N VAL A 359 -13.03 -9.68 14.57
CA VAL A 359 -11.90 -8.93 14.03
C VAL A 359 -11.08 -8.29 15.15
N ARG A 360 -9.89 -7.77 14.84
CA ARG A 360 -9.05 -7.07 15.82
C ARG A 360 -9.75 -5.83 16.39
N GLU A 361 -9.42 -5.48 17.62
CA GLU A 361 -9.91 -4.26 18.26
C GLU A 361 -9.36 -3.00 17.58
N HIS A 362 -10.13 -1.90 17.66
CA HIS A 362 -9.76 -0.59 17.12
C HIS A 362 -9.45 -0.56 15.61
N ILE A 363 -10.07 -1.44 14.83
CA ILE A 363 -10.03 -1.39 13.36
C ILE A 363 -11.29 -0.73 12.80
N SER A 364 -11.26 -0.45 11.50
CA SER A 364 -12.41 0.13 10.79
C SER A 364 -13.58 -0.85 10.64
N ASP A 365 -14.81 -0.35 10.78
CA ASP A 365 -16.05 -1.12 10.64
C ASP A 365 -16.21 -1.77 9.25
N TYR A 366 -15.51 -1.28 8.22
CA TYR A 366 -15.57 -1.86 6.88
C TYR A 366 -15.12 -3.33 6.85
N PHE A 367 -14.17 -3.74 7.70
CA PHE A 367 -13.74 -5.15 7.77
C PHE A 367 -14.91 -6.08 8.16
N GLU A 368 -15.72 -5.70 9.15
CA GLU A 368 -16.92 -6.45 9.53
C GLU A 368 -18.01 -6.38 8.46
N ARG A 369 -18.14 -5.24 7.76
CA ARG A 369 -19.08 -5.14 6.62
C ARG A 369 -18.70 -6.09 5.48
N PHE A 370 -17.43 -6.15 5.08
CA PHE A 370 -16.97 -7.09 4.05
C PHE A 370 -17.17 -8.54 4.48
N LYS A 371 -16.87 -8.85 5.74
CA LYS A 371 -17.12 -10.17 6.33
C LYS A 371 -18.60 -10.53 6.30
N HIS A 372 -19.48 -9.58 6.65
CA HIS A 372 -20.92 -9.78 6.56
C HIS A 372 -21.39 -10.05 5.14
N LEU A 373 -20.94 -9.27 4.15
CA LEU A 373 -21.27 -9.47 2.74
C LEU A 373 -20.81 -10.84 2.21
N ALA A 374 -19.59 -11.26 2.56
CA ALA A 374 -19.08 -12.58 2.21
C ALA A 374 -19.92 -13.70 2.87
N ARG A 375 -20.35 -13.52 4.14
CA ARG A 375 -21.21 -14.47 4.86
C ARG A 375 -22.58 -14.68 4.24
N ILE A 376 -23.21 -13.60 3.75
CA ILE A 376 -24.52 -13.69 3.09
C ILE A 376 -24.42 -14.23 1.65
N GLY A 377 -23.21 -14.55 1.17
CA GLY A 377 -22.98 -15.26 -0.08
C GLY A 377 -22.55 -14.39 -1.26
N ASP A 378 -22.05 -13.17 -1.04
CA ASP A 378 -21.48 -12.37 -2.12
C ASP A 378 -20.14 -12.97 -2.60
N GLN A 379 -20.21 -13.78 -3.66
CA GLN A 379 -19.07 -14.51 -4.24
C GLN A 379 -18.02 -13.60 -4.89
N ARG A 380 -18.32 -12.31 -5.07
CA ARG A 380 -17.36 -11.34 -5.62
C ARG A 380 -16.28 -10.95 -4.62
N ILE A 381 -16.53 -11.19 -3.32
CA ILE A 381 -15.66 -10.76 -2.23
C ILE A 381 -14.88 -11.97 -1.72
N THR A 382 -13.56 -11.91 -1.84
CA THR A 382 -12.62 -12.87 -1.25
C THR A 382 -11.89 -12.20 -0.09
N LEU A 383 -11.94 -12.80 1.10
CA LEU A 383 -11.28 -12.27 2.30
C LEU A 383 -10.15 -13.20 2.70
N LEU A 384 -8.96 -12.62 2.82
CA LEU A 384 -7.74 -13.30 3.23
C LEU A 384 -7.22 -12.65 4.52
N SER A 385 -6.89 -13.46 5.51
CA SER A 385 -6.12 -12.99 6.66
C SER A 385 -4.65 -13.29 6.41
N GLY A 386 -3.81 -12.25 6.45
CA GLY A 386 -2.38 -12.36 6.17
C GLY A 386 -1.72 -11.02 5.90
N ARG A 387 -0.38 -11.01 5.80
CA ARG A 387 0.38 -9.80 5.49
C ARG A 387 0.55 -9.60 3.98
N PHE A 388 1.00 -8.41 3.60
CA PHE A 388 1.28 -8.06 2.22
C PHE A 388 2.34 -8.97 1.58
N GLU A 389 3.39 -9.31 2.31
CA GLU A 389 4.45 -10.22 1.87
C GLU A 389 3.99 -11.67 1.68
N ASP A 390 3.02 -12.12 2.48
CA ASP A 390 2.44 -13.46 2.36
C ASP A 390 1.54 -13.52 1.10
N LEU A 391 0.74 -12.48 0.86
CA LEU A 391 -0.03 -12.31 -0.37
C LEU A 391 0.88 -12.27 -1.61
N ALA A 392 1.99 -11.53 -1.54
CA ALA A 392 2.94 -11.43 -2.65
C ALA A 392 3.46 -12.79 -3.11
N LEU A 393 3.68 -13.71 -2.17
CA LEU A 393 4.08 -15.08 -2.47
C LEU A 393 2.95 -15.91 -3.07
N ALA A 394 1.72 -15.74 -2.57
CA ALA A 394 0.55 -16.49 -3.03
C ALA A 394 0.02 -16.10 -4.43
N ILE A 395 0.22 -14.86 -4.88
CA ILE A 395 -0.24 -14.45 -6.22
C ILE A 395 0.40 -15.34 -7.31
N PRO A 396 -0.38 -15.88 -8.26
CA PRO A 396 0.17 -16.71 -9.32
C PRO A 396 0.97 -15.89 -10.33
N ASP A 397 1.96 -16.51 -10.96
CA ASP A 397 2.76 -15.91 -12.02
C ASP A 397 2.16 -16.29 -13.39
N LEU A 398 1.19 -15.51 -13.87
CA LEU A 398 0.45 -15.84 -15.09
C LEU A 398 1.22 -15.56 -16.39
N VAL A 399 2.24 -14.69 -16.34
CA VAL A 399 2.99 -14.27 -17.52
C VAL A 399 4.47 -14.56 -17.32
N ALA A 400 4.98 -15.55 -18.05
CA ALA A 400 6.39 -15.91 -18.03
C ALA A 400 7.27 -14.72 -18.40
N GLN A 401 8.44 -14.62 -17.76
CA GLN A 401 9.48 -13.66 -18.14
C GLN A 401 9.86 -13.83 -19.61
N THR A 402 10.03 -12.71 -20.29
CA THR A 402 10.59 -12.70 -21.65
C THR A 402 12.04 -13.18 -21.64
N GLU A 403 12.54 -13.70 -22.76
CA GLU A 403 13.95 -14.11 -22.88
C GLU A 403 14.91 -12.94 -22.61
N ARG A 404 14.52 -11.73 -23.01
CA ARG A 404 15.29 -10.50 -22.76
C ARG A 404 15.41 -10.20 -21.27
N GLU A 405 14.33 -10.29 -20.50
CA GLU A 405 14.37 -10.11 -19.05
C GLU A 405 15.23 -11.19 -18.40
N ARG A 406 15.04 -12.46 -18.76
CA ARG A 406 15.89 -13.56 -18.25
C ARG A 406 17.37 -13.36 -18.60
N HIS A 407 17.67 -12.83 -19.78
CA HIS A 407 19.03 -12.47 -20.16
C HIS A 407 19.58 -11.33 -19.31
N LEU A 408 18.79 -10.28 -19.07
CA LEU A 408 19.18 -9.16 -18.21
C LEU A 408 19.42 -9.60 -16.76
N ASP A 409 18.56 -10.45 -16.20
CA ASP A 409 18.73 -11.03 -14.86
C ASP A 409 20.03 -11.85 -14.79
N ARG A 410 20.30 -12.68 -15.81
CA ARG A 410 21.58 -13.42 -15.93
C ARG A 410 22.78 -12.48 -16.00
N MET A 411 22.70 -11.40 -16.78
CA MET A 411 23.79 -10.42 -16.89
C MET A 411 24.01 -9.62 -15.61
N GLN A 412 22.95 -9.30 -14.86
CA GLN A 412 23.06 -8.67 -13.54
C GLN A 412 23.70 -9.60 -12.53
N ALA A 413 23.25 -10.86 -12.46
CA ALA A 413 23.87 -11.87 -11.61
C ALA A 413 25.37 -11.99 -11.93
N ALA A 414 25.73 -12.08 -13.22
CA ALA A 414 27.12 -12.15 -13.66
C ALA A 414 27.95 -10.91 -13.28
N ARG A 415 27.37 -9.69 -13.34
CA ARG A 415 28.04 -8.46 -12.89
C ARG A 415 28.25 -8.42 -11.38
N GLY A 416 27.29 -8.91 -10.60
CA GLY A 416 27.41 -9.03 -9.14
C GLY A 416 28.50 -10.03 -8.68
N PHE A 417 28.91 -10.97 -9.55
CA PHE A 417 30.07 -11.84 -9.31
C PHE A 417 31.42 -11.15 -9.60
N GLY A 418 31.43 -10.05 -10.36
CA GLY A 418 32.66 -9.36 -10.78
C GLY A 418 33.24 -8.40 -9.73
N ASP A 419 32.40 -7.84 -8.85
CA ASP A 419 32.83 -6.86 -7.83
C ASP A 419 33.54 -7.51 -6.62
N GLY A 420 33.79 -8.82 -6.67
CA GLY A 420 34.54 -9.60 -5.68
C GLY A 420 36.00 -9.92 -6.06
N VAL A 421 36.50 -9.43 -7.19
CA VAL A 421 37.92 -9.60 -7.55
C VAL A 421 38.69 -8.36 -7.11
N GLN A 422 39.39 -8.49 -5.98
CA GLN A 422 40.45 -7.57 -5.58
C GLN A 422 41.45 -7.37 -6.74
N SER A 423 41.71 -6.12 -7.08
CA SER A 423 43.00 -5.70 -7.65
C SER A 423 43.56 -4.58 -6.79
#